data_AF-G7K1M3-F1
#
_entry.id   AF-G7K1M3-F1
#
_cell.length_a   1.000
_cell.length_b   1.000
_cell.length_c   1.000
_cell.angle_alpha   90.00
_cell.angle_beta   90.00
_cell.angle_gamma   90.00
#
_symmetry.space_group_name_H-M   'P 1'
#
loop_
_entity.id
_entity.type
_entity.pdbx_description
1 polymer ?
#
loop_
_entity_poly.entity_id
_entity_poly.type
_entity_poly.pdbx_seq_one_letter_code
_entity_poly.pdbx_strand_id
1 'polypeptide(L)' 'MSQILTFVYAMILFISIFLVAAEVDWIYHLCDTDTDCPEHWSKFFIYKCVNHVCDSISKVTTDSKEYKNFP' A
#
# COMPACT_ATOMS: atom_id res chain seq x y z
N MET A 1 -12.58 -35.97 16.40
CA MET A 1 -12.28 -36.01 14.96
C MET A 1 -12.98 -34.87 14.21
N SER A 2 -14.32 -34.78 14.21
CA SER A 2 -15.05 -33.73 13.46
C SER A 2 -14.78 -32.30 13.94
N GLN A 3 -14.70 -32.04 15.24
CA GLN A 3 -14.45 -30.69 15.77
C GLN A 3 -13.11 -30.09 15.31
N ILE A 4 -12.08 -30.92 15.15
CA ILE A 4 -10.76 -30.49 14.67
C ILE A 4 -10.85 -30.12 13.18
N LEU A 5 -11.58 -30.91 12.39
CA LEU A 5 -11.84 -30.61 10.97
C LEU A 5 -12.60 -29.29 10.81
N THR A 6 -13.61 -29.04 11.65
CA THR A 6 -14.36 -27.77 11.62
C THR A 6 -13.49 -26.57 11.99
N PHE A 7 -12.60 -26.74 12.98
CA PHE A 7 -11.67 -25.70 13.40
C PHE A 7 -10.65 -25.36 12.30
N VAL A 8 -10.04 -26.38 11.69
CA VAL A 8 -9.10 -26.21 10.58
C VAL A 8 -9.79 -25.55 9.38
N TYR A 9 -11.03 -25.95 9.07
CA TYR A 9 -11.80 -25.33 8.00
C TYR A 9 -12.10 -23.85 8.25
N ALA A 10 -12.49 -23.48 9.48
CA ALA A 10 -12.70 -22.09 9.86
C ALA A 10 -11.40 -21.27 9.76
N MET A 11 -10.27 -21.81 10.22
CA MET A 11 -8.96 -21.18 10.08
C MET A 11 -8.58 -20.93 8.62
N ILE A 12 -8.77 -21.92 7.75
CA ILE A 12 -8.48 -21.80 6.32
C ILE A 12 -9.35 -20.72 5.68
N LEU A 13 -10.66 -20.66 6.01
CA LEU A 13 -11.55 -19.61 5.52
C LEU A 13 -11.09 -18.22 5.94
N PHE A 14 -10.74 -18.05 7.22
CA PHE A 14 -10.22 -16.78 7.71
C PHE A 14 -8.95 -16.36 6.97
N ILE A 15 -7.95 -17.25 6.87
CA ILE A 15 -6.68 -16.96 6.18
C ILE A 15 -6.92 -16.62 4.71
N SER A 16 -7.82 -17.34 4.03
CA SER A 16 -8.15 -17.10 2.62
C SER A 16 -8.72 -15.69 2.40
N ILE A 17 -9.62 -15.23 3.27
CA ILE A 17 -10.20 -13.89 3.19
C ILE A 17 -9.11 -12.82 3.40
N PHE A 18 -8.22 -13.01 4.38
CA PHE A 18 -7.09 -12.09 4.60
C PHE A 18 -6.13 -12.05 3.42
N LEU A 19 -5.86 -13.19 2.79
CA LEU A 19 -4.97 -13.27 1.64
C LEU A 19 -5.54 -12.49 0.45
N VAL A 20 -6.84 -12.65 0.17
CA VAL A 20 -7.54 -11.88 -0.88
C VAL A 20 -7.54 -10.38 -0.55
N ALA A 21 -7.79 -10.00 0.72
CA ALA A 21 -7.76 -8.60 1.12
C ALA A 21 -6.36 -7.98 0.94
N ALA A 22 -5.30 -8.70 1.29
CA ALA A 22 -3.91 -8.25 1.08
C ALA A 22 -3.54 -8.17 -0.41
N GLU A 23 -4.04 -9.10 -1.22
CA GLU A 23 -3.91 -9.04 -2.68
C GLU A 23 -4.64 -7.82 -3.27
N VAL A 24 -5.78 -7.46 -2.73
CA VAL A 24 -6.55 -6.31 -3.21
C VAL A 24 -5.91 -4.99 -2.76
N ASP A 25 -5.34 -4.94 -1.56
CA ASP A 25 -4.64 -3.77 -1.02
C ASP A 25 -3.40 -3.39 -1.85
N TRP A 26 -2.57 -4.36 -2.28
CA TRP A 26 -1.41 -4.03 -3.14
C TRP A 26 -1.83 -3.47 -4.51
N ILE A 27 -2.96 -3.92 -5.06
CA ILE A 27 -3.49 -3.41 -6.33
C ILE A 27 -3.94 -1.95 -6.17
N TYR A 28 -4.58 -1.59 -5.06
CA TYR A 28 -4.96 -0.20 -4.77
C TYR A 28 -3.77 0.71 -4.48
N HIS A 29 -2.61 0.12 -4.17
CA HIS A 29 -1.37 0.83 -4.01
C HIS A 29 -0.59 1.00 -5.32
N LEU A 30 -1.01 0.33 -6.42
CA LEU A 30 -0.36 0.47 -7.71
C LEU A 30 -0.61 1.84 -8.33
N CYS A 31 0.42 2.44 -8.89
CA CYS A 31 0.34 3.72 -9.59
C CYS A 31 1.25 3.73 -10.82
N ASP A 32 0.87 4.48 -11.84
CA ASP A 32 1.75 4.80 -12.97
C ASP A 32 2.26 6.24 -12.89
N THR A 33 1.47 7.12 -12.25
CA THR A 33 1.73 8.54 -12.11
C THR A 33 1.38 9.05 -10.71
N ASP A 34 1.98 10.18 -10.31
CA ASP A 34 1.69 10.82 -9.01
C ASP A 34 0.21 11.18 -8.84
N THR A 35 -0.55 11.34 -9.94
CA THR A 35 -1.98 11.65 -9.93
C THR A 35 -2.89 10.46 -9.65
N ASP A 36 -2.37 9.23 -9.78
CA ASP A 36 -3.11 8.01 -9.44
C ASP A 36 -3.19 7.80 -7.91
N CYS A 37 -2.29 8.44 -7.17
CA CYS A 37 -2.27 8.36 -5.72
C CYS A 37 -3.30 9.31 -5.09
N PRO A 38 -4.00 8.88 -4.03
CA PRO A 38 -4.97 9.72 -3.35
C PRO A 38 -4.32 10.99 -2.83
N GLU A 39 -4.97 12.11 -3.10
CA GLU A 39 -4.48 13.43 -2.71
C GLU A 39 -4.56 13.55 -1.18
N HIS A 40 -3.41 13.38 -0.54
CA HIS A 40 -3.01 14.00 0.73
C HIS A 40 -3.89 13.76 1.98
N TRP A 41 -3.35 13.05 2.98
CA TRP A 41 -4.03 12.84 4.28
C TRP A 41 -3.57 13.82 5.39
N SER A 42 -2.44 14.52 5.23
CA SER A 42 -1.96 15.44 6.31
C SER A 42 -0.96 16.48 5.82
N LYS A 43 -1.03 17.74 6.34
CA LYS A 43 -0.28 18.94 5.86
C LYS A 43 1.21 18.73 5.59
N PHE A 44 1.83 17.72 6.20
CA PHE A 44 3.25 17.41 6.15
C PHE A 44 3.67 16.29 5.18
N PHE A 45 2.75 15.50 4.61
CA PHE A 45 3.09 14.36 3.75
C PHE A 45 2.36 14.42 2.42
N ILE A 46 3.04 14.19 1.30
CA ILE A 46 2.42 13.96 -0.01
C ILE A 46 2.61 12.51 -0.41
N TYR A 47 1.60 11.93 -1.05
CA TYR A 47 1.77 10.63 -1.71
C TYR A 47 2.40 10.87 -3.08
N LYS A 48 3.41 10.06 -3.41
CA LYS A 48 4.03 10.02 -4.73
C LYS A 48 4.09 8.60 -5.23
N CYS A 49 4.08 8.45 -6.55
CA CYS A 49 4.28 7.17 -7.17
C CYS A 49 5.77 6.84 -7.19
N VAL A 50 6.20 5.89 -6.37
CA VAL A 50 7.59 5.43 -6.27
C VAL A 50 7.61 3.94 -6.55
N ASN A 51 8.34 3.52 -7.59
CA ASN A 51 8.43 2.11 -8.01
C ASN A 51 7.05 1.47 -8.25
N HIS A 52 6.14 2.20 -8.93
CA HIS A 52 4.75 1.79 -9.16
C HIS A 52 3.91 1.57 -7.90
N VAL A 53 4.33 2.13 -6.76
CA VAL A 53 3.59 2.06 -5.49
C VAL A 53 3.42 3.48 -4.91
N CYS A 54 2.23 3.80 -4.41
CA CYS A 54 1.99 5.06 -3.71
C CYS A 54 2.71 5.06 -2.34
N ASP A 55 3.76 5.88 -2.22
CA ASP A 55 4.55 6.05 -1.00
C ASP A 55 4.39 7.47 -0.43
N SER A 56 4.50 7.60 0.90
CA SER A 56 4.36 8.88 1.59
C SER A 56 5.73 9.56 1.77
N ILE A 57 5.90 10.75 1.20
CA ILE A 57 7.11 11.55 1.38
C ILE A 57 6.80 12.84 2.16
N SER A 58 7.70 13.24 3.04
CA SER A 58 7.55 14.46 3.84
C SER A 58 7.76 15.72 2.99
N LYS A 59 6.81 16.67 3.07
CA LYS A 59 6.84 17.97 2.39
C LYS A 59 8.06 18.81 2.79
N VAL A 60 8.62 18.58 3.98
CA VAL A 60 9.84 19.24 4.49
C VAL A 60 11.04 19.03 3.55
N THR A 61 11.01 17.96 2.74
CA THR A 61 12.09 17.67 1.77
C THR A 61 11.86 18.24 0.38
N THR A 62 10.69 18.84 0.09
CA THR A 62 10.36 19.35 -1.26
C THR A 62 11.05 20.68 -1.58
N ASP A 63 11.50 21.43 -0.57
CA ASP A 63 12.39 22.59 -0.76
C ASP A 63 13.87 22.19 -0.95
N SER A 64 14.21 20.90 -0.84
CA SER A 64 15.61 20.42 -0.89
C SER A 64 15.82 19.20 -1.79
N LYS A 65 14.88 18.88 -2.69
CA LYS A 65 14.98 17.78 -3.67
C LYS A 65 14.92 18.24 -5.14
N GLU A 66 15.33 19.48 -5.41
CA GLU A 66 16.01 19.83 -6.68
C GLU A 66 17.39 19.10 -6.79
N TYR A 67 17.85 18.45 -5.72
CA TYR A 67 19.18 17.83 -5.58
C TYR A 67 19.26 16.29 -5.76
N LYS A 68 18.27 15.64 -6.38
CA LYS A 68 18.43 14.20 -6.78
C LYS A 68 17.99 13.89 -8.21
N ASN A 69 18.12 14.87 -9.11
CA ASN A 69 18.51 14.54 -10.49
C ASN A 69 20.02 14.32 -10.51
N PHE A 70 20.48 13.06 -10.37
CA PHE A 70 21.85 12.68 -10.74
C PHE A 70 21.96 11.14 -10.83
N PRO A 71 22.58 10.64 -11.91
CA PRO A 71 21.94 10.18 -13.15
C PRO A 71 21.21 8.82 -13.05
#